data_AF-A0A8I5ZKR7-F1
#
_entry.id   AF-A0A8I5ZKR7-F1
#
_cell.length_a   1.000
_cell.length_b   1.000
_cell.length_c   1.000
_cell.angle_alpha   90.00
_cell.angle_beta   90.00
_cell.angle_gamma   90.00
#
_symmetry.space_group_name_H-M   'P 1'
#
loop_
_entity.id
_entity.type
_entity.pdbx_description
1 polymer ?
#
loop_
_entity_poly.entity_id
_entity_poly.type
_entity_poly.pdbx_seq_one_letter_code
_entity_poly.pdbx_strand_id
1 'polypeptide(L)'
;MGVDIRSHKDRKVWRKEPKSQDIYLRLLAKLYRFLDRQTNSTFNRVVLKRLFMSRANRPPLSLSRMIRKMKLPGWENKTAVVVGTVCQHFGKAPGTPHGHTKPYVPSESRKFERARGRRTSRGYKN
;
A
#
# COMPACT_ATOMS: atom_id res chain seq x y z
N MET A 1 48.54 -10.93 10.84
CA MET A 1 47.43 -11.75 11.39
C MET A 1 46.18 -11.47 10.58
N GLY A 2 45.55 -12.48 9.99
CA GLY A 2 44.21 -12.35 9.40
C GLY A 2 43.16 -12.38 10.51
N VAL A 3 42.20 -11.46 10.47
CA VAL A 3 41.07 -11.44 11.42
C VAL A 3 39.96 -12.29 10.83
N ASP A 4 39.55 -13.34 11.55
CA ASP A 4 38.43 -14.20 11.16
C ASP A 4 37.10 -13.47 11.41
N ILE A 5 36.60 -12.79 10.39
CA ILE A 5 35.29 -12.13 10.40
C ILE A 5 34.36 -12.76 9.37
N ARG A 6 33.14 -13.07 9.82
CA ARG A 6 32.06 -13.56 8.95
C ARG A 6 31.50 -12.40 8.11
N SER A 7 32.06 -12.19 6.92
CA SER A 7 31.70 -11.06 6.03
C SER A 7 30.40 -11.23 5.23
N HIS A 8 29.79 -12.42 5.23
CA HIS A 8 28.63 -12.72 4.37
C HIS A 8 27.37 -11.87 4.61
N LYS A 9 27.28 -11.14 5.75
CA LYS A 9 26.13 -10.28 6.09
C LYS A 9 26.43 -8.77 6.03
N ASP A 10 27.65 -8.38 5.62
CA ASP A 10 28.06 -6.97 5.64
C ASP A 10 27.25 -6.12 4.65
N ARG A 11 26.83 -6.74 3.53
CA ARG A 11 25.99 -6.08 2.53
C ARG A 11 24.56 -5.95 3.01
N LYS A 12 24.19 -4.74 3.44
CA LYS A 12 22.83 -4.39 3.84
C LYS A 12 21.90 -4.27 2.63
N VAL A 13 20.81 -5.04 2.65
CA VAL A 13 19.80 -5.07 1.57
C VAL A 13 18.73 -4.02 1.81
N TRP A 14 19.01 -2.77 1.44
CA TRP A 14 18.02 -1.71 1.38
C TRP A 14 18.26 -0.80 0.18
N ARG A 15 17.24 -0.03 -0.19
CA ARG A 15 17.33 0.94 -1.28
C ARG A 15 17.90 2.26 -0.77
N LYS A 16 18.94 2.78 -1.43
CA LYS A 16 19.51 4.10 -1.15
C LYS A 16 18.88 5.21 -2.01
N GLU A 17 18.18 4.83 -3.08
CA GLU A 17 17.54 5.70 -4.06
C GLU A 17 16.36 4.99 -4.74
N PRO A 18 15.44 5.72 -5.40
CA PRO A 18 14.37 5.09 -6.15
C PRO A 18 14.93 4.50 -7.46
N LYS A 19 14.55 3.25 -7.78
CA LYS A 19 14.94 2.60 -9.05
C LYS A 19 14.34 3.29 -10.30
N SER A 20 13.28 4.08 -10.11
CA SER A 20 12.62 4.79 -11.21
C SER A 20 13.52 5.88 -11.80
N GLN A 21 13.42 6.08 -13.12
CA GLN A 21 14.06 7.20 -13.83
C GLN A 21 13.15 8.45 -13.89
N ASP A 22 11.94 8.38 -13.33
CA ASP A 22 11.03 9.52 -13.24
C ASP A 22 11.68 10.70 -12.49
N ILE A 23 11.76 11.85 -13.19
CA ILE A 23 12.38 13.08 -12.70
C ILE A 23 11.61 13.62 -11.49
N TYR A 24 10.27 13.58 -11.50
CA TYR A 24 9.45 14.11 -10.40
C TYR A 24 9.68 13.34 -9.11
N LEU A 25 9.74 12.01 -9.19
CA LEU A 25 10.04 11.17 -8.04
C LEU A 25 11.44 11.45 -7.47
N ARG A 26 12.43 11.71 -8.34
CA ARG A 26 13.80 12.03 -7.92
C ARG A 26 13.91 13.40 -7.27
N LEU A 27 13.21 14.42 -7.78
CA LEU A 27 13.15 15.73 -7.16
C LEU A 27 12.51 15.66 -5.77
N LEU A 28 11.38 14.96 -5.65
CA LEU A 28 10.71 14.76 -4.37
C LEU A 28 11.61 13.99 -3.37
N ALA A 29 12.30 12.95 -3.84
CA ALA A 29 13.28 12.23 -3.03
C ALA A 29 14.46 13.11 -2.59
N LYS A 30 14.94 14.01 -3.44
CA LYS A 30 16.02 14.97 -3.10
C LYS A 30 15.57 15.95 -2.02
N LEU A 31 14.34 16.47 -2.13
CA LEU A 31 13.72 17.32 -1.10
C LEU A 31 13.62 16.59 0.24
N TYR A 32 13.02 15.41 0.27
CA TYR A 32 12.87 14.65 1.53
C TYR A 32 14.20 14.18 2.10
N ARG A 33 15.23 13.96 1.27
CA ARG A 33 16.59 13.66 1.75
C ARG A 33 17.25 14.88 2.41
N PHE A 34 17.00 16.08 1.90
CA PHE A 34 17.42 17.31 2.56
C PHE A 34 16.68 17.51 3.89
N LEU A 35 15.36 17.37 3.90
CA LEU A 35 14.53 17.51 5.10
C LEU A 35 14.85 16.47 6.18
N ASP A 36 15.15 15.21 5.80
CA ASP A 36 15.54 14.16 6.75
C ASP A 36 16.89 14.44 7.42
N ARG A 37 17.82 15.10 6.70
CA ARG A 37 19.12 15.47 7.26
C ARG A 37 19.04 16.71 8.13
N GLN A 38 18.24 17.71 7.75
CA GLN A 38 18.14 18.98 8.46
C GLN A 38 17.16 18.93 9.64
N THR A 39 16.13 18.10 9.54
CA THR A 39 15.07 18.01 10.55
C THR A 39 15.12 16.65 11.22
N ASN A 40 15.20 16.60 12.55
CA ASN A 40 15.17 15.35 13.33
C ASN A 40 13.78 14.68 13.40
N SER A 41 12.93 14.88 12.39
CA SER A 41 11.58 14.32 12.34
C SER A 41 11.59 12.91 11.76
N THR A 42 11.12 11.94 12.54
CA THR A 42 11.01 10.54 12.11
C THR A 42 10.05 10.35 10.92
N PHE A 43 9.10 11.29 10.74
CA PHE A 43 8.18 11.27 9.61
C PHE A 43 8.90 11.39 8.26
N ASN A 44 9.86 12.32 8.14
CA ASN A 44 10.63 12.55 6.92
C ASN A 44 11.40 11.29 6.51
N ARG A 45 12.04 10.63 7.48
CA ARG A 45 12.73 9.35 7.30
C ARG A 45 11.81 8.28 6.73
N VAL A 46 10.59 8.18 7.25
CA VAL A 46 9.60 7.19 6.80
C VAL A 46 9.12 7.51 5.38
N VAL A 47 8.83 8.79 5.08
CA VAL A 47 8.41 9.20 3.74
C VAL A 47 9.51 8.94 2.71
N LEU A 48 10.76 9.32 3.01
CA LEU A 48 11.91 9.06 2.16
C LEU A 48 12.08 7.56 1.86
N LYS A 49 12.01 6.73 2.91
CA LYS A 49 12.07 5.26 2.76
C LYS A 49 10.94 4.73 1.88
N ARG A 50 9.71 5.25 2.02
CA ARG A 50 8.56 4.85 1.20
C ARG A 50 8.69 5.29 -0.25
N LEU A 51 9.29 6.45 -0.53
CA LEU A 51 9.54 6.89 -1.91
C LEU A 51 10.51 5.95 -2.65
N PHE A 52 11.47 5.34 -1.94
CA PHE A 52 12.41 4.38 -2.52
C PHE A 52 11.80 2.98 -2.76
N MET A 53 10.63 2.69 -2.20
CA MET A 53 9.98 1.38 -2.34
C MET A 53 9.54 1.10 -3.79
N SER A 54 9.56 -0.18 -4.16
CA SER A 54 8.98 -0.66 -5.41
C SER A 54 7.45 -0.45 -5.43
N ARG A 55 6.84 -0.48 -6.63
CA ARG A 55 5.39 -0.34 -6.79
C ARG A 55 4.61 -1.43 -6.05
N ALA A 56 5.07 -2.67 -6.07
CA ALA A 56 4.45 -3.77 -5.33
C ALA A 56 4.42 -3.52 -3.81
N ASN A 57 5.46 -2.88 -3.28
CA ASN A 57 5.55 -2.52 -1.86
C ASN A 57 4.82 -1.20 -1.51
N ARG A 58 4.21 -0.56 -2.50
CA ARG A 58 3.34 0.63 -2.35
C ARG A 58 1.94 0.28 -2.83
N PRO A 59 1.20 -0.58 -2.10
CA PRO A 59 -0.13 -0.98 -2.52
C PRO A 59 -1.07 0.21 -2.56
N PRO A 60 -2.01 0.25 -3.53
CA PRO A 60 -2.98 1.33 -3.61
C PRO A 60 -3.85 1.35 -2.34
N LEU A 61 -4.08 2.55 -1.80
CA LEU A 61 -4.95 2.74 -0.64
C LEU A 61 -6.37 3.05 -1.12
N SER A 62 -7.40 2.37 -0.57
CA SER A 62 -8.78 2.72 -0.89
C SER A 62 -9.28 3.95 -0.15
N LEU A 63 -10.11 4.76 -0.81
CA LEU A 63 -10.77 5.91 -0.18
C LEU A 63 -11.56 5.50 1.06
N SER A 64 -12.32 4.41 0.98
CA SER A 64 -13.11 3.90 2.10
C SER A 64 -12.23 3.45 3.27
N ARG A 65 -11.02 2.92 3.02
CA ARG A 65 -10.05 2.63 4.07
C ARG A 65 -9.47 3.89 4.69
N MET A 66 -9.21 4.93 3.89
CA MET A 66 -8.75 6.23 4.37
C MET A 66 -9.81 6.90 5.26
N ILE A 67 -11.07 6.97 4.81
CA ILE A 67 -12.19 7.54 5.56
C ILE A 67 -12.35 6.83 6.90
N ARG A 68 -12.28 5.50 6.93
CA ARG A 68 -12.34 4.73 8.20
C ARG A 68 -11.22 5.06 9.17
N LYS A 69 -10.02 5.41 8.67
CA LYS A 69 -8.90 5.83 9.54
C LYS A 69 -9.04 7.25 10.04
N MET A 70 -9.60 8.14 9.22
CA MET A 70 -9.88 9.53 9.62
C MET A 70 -11.03 9.64 10.63
N LYS A 71 -12.00 8.72 10.60
CA LYS A 71 -13.12 8.66 11.56
C LYS A 71 -12.75 8.15 12.97
N LEU A 72 -11.50 7.77 13.20
CA LEU A 72 -11.06 7.33 14.53
C LEU A 72 -11.00 8.53 15.50
N PRO A 73 -11.30 8.34 16.79
CA PRO A 73 -11.25 9.43 17.76
C PRO A 73 -9.84 10.02 17.86
N GLY A 74 -9.74 11.35 17.94
CA GLY A 74 -8.46 12.08 18.01
C GLY A 74 -7.77 12.30 16.66
N TRP A 75 -8.46 12.07 15.53
CA TRP A 75 -7.99 12.33 14.17
C TRP A 75 -8.69 13.49 13.46
N GLU A 76 -9.60 14.15 14.17
CA GLU A 76 -10.22 15.41 13.74
C GLU A 76 -9.11 16.43 13.47
N ASN A 77 -9.15 17.10 12.31
CA ASN A 77 -8.16 18.08 11.83
C ASN A 77 -6.77 17.55 11.47
N LYS A 78 -6.53 16.23 11.42
CA LYS A 78 -5.27 15.68 10.92
C LYS A 78 -5.28 15.49 9.40
N THR A 79 -4.16 15.78 8.75
CA THR A 79 -4.00 15.55 7.32
C THR A 79 -3.60 14.10 7.04
N ALA A 80 -4.37 13.42 6.18
CA ALA A 80 -4.03 12.09 5.70
C ALA A 80 -2.89 12.16 4.67
N VAL A 81 -1.76 11.50 4.92
CA VAL A 81 -0.66 11.42 3.95
C VAL A 81 -0.50 9.98 3.45
N VAL A 82 -0.51 9.83 2.13
CA VAL A 82 -0.31 8.54 1.44
C VAL A 82 0.84 8.69 0.45
N VAL A 83 1.79 7.73 0.51
CA VAL A 83 2.88 7.64 -0.47
C VAL A 83 2.57 6.51 -1.44
N GLY A 84 1.75 6.81 -2.44
CA GLY A 84 1.25 5.85 -3.42
C GLY A 84 -0.03 6.31 -4.07
N THR A 85 -0.64 5.44 -4.88
CA THR A 85 -1.93 5.71 -5.53
C THR A 85 -3.09 5.52 -4.57
N VAL A 86 -4.03 6.46 -4.58
CA VAL A 86 -5.30 6.35 -3.87
C VAL A 86 -6.37 5.94 -4.89
N CYS A 87 -7.08 4.84 -4.63
CA CYS A 87 -8.04 4.26 -5.56
C CYS A 87 -9.44 4.19 -4.94
N GLN A 88 -10.48 4.26 -5.77
CA GLN A 88 -11.87 4.12 -5.32
C GLN A 88 -12.26 2.66 -5.05
N HIS A 89 -11.74 1.70 -5.85
CA HIS A 89 -12.39 0.39 -6.04
C HIS A 89 -11.85 -0.80 -5.25
N PHE A 90 -11.03 -0.60 -4.20
CA PHE A 90 -10.62 -1.72 -3.34
C PHE A 90 -11.49 -1.83 -2.09
N GLY A 91 -12.21 -2.96 -1.95
CA GLY A 91 -13.19 -3.23 -0.90
C GLY A 91 -12.98 -4.58 -0.21
N LYS A 92 -13.94 -4.98 0.64
CA LYS A 92 -13.92 -6.29 1.30
C LYS A 92 -13.84 -7.43 0.27
N ALA A 93 -13.31 -8.59 0.63
CA ALA A 93 -13.25 -9.73 -0.27
C ALA A 93 -14.65 -10.08 -0.83
N PRO A 94 -14.77 -10.45 -2.12
CA PRO A 94 -16.02 -10.97 -2.67
C PRO A 94 -16.55 -12.12 -1.81
N GLY A 95 -17.82 -12.04 -1.38
CA GLY A 95 -18.44 -13.06 -0.51
C GLY A 95 -18.40 -12.75 0.99
N THR A 96 -17.87 -11.61 1.42
CA THR A 96 -18.17 -11.12 2.77
C THR A 96 -19.60 -10.54 2.84
N PRO A 97 -20.34 -10.72 3.96
CA PRO A 97 -21.66 -10.15 4.11
C PRO A 97 -21.67 -8.64 3.86
N HIS A 98 -22.62 -8.19 3.03
CA HIS A 98 -22.74 -6.79 2.59
C HIS A 98 -21.52 -6.26 1.78
N GLY A 99 -20.75 -7.16 1.16
CA GLY A 99 -19.62 -6.82 0.30
C GLY A 99 -20.00 -6.73 -1.18
N HIS A 100 -19.80 -5.56 -1.80
CA HIS A 100 -20.11 -5.32 -3.22
C HIS A 100 -18.91 -5.48 -4.18
N THR A 101 -17.77 -5.96 -3.70
CA THR A 101 -16.56 -6.09 -4.53
C THR A 101 -16.75 -7.14 -5.63
N LYS A 102 -16.52 -6.74 -6.88
CA LYS A 102 -16.61 -7.62 -8.05
C LYS A 102 -15.54 -8.74 -7.93
N PRO A 103 -15.91 -10.02 -8.04
CA PRO A 103 -14.94 -11.11 -8.08
C PRO A 103 -14.13 -11.09 -9.38
N TYR A 104 -12.93 -11.65 -9.33
CA TYR A 104 -12.11 -11.84 -10.52
C TYR A 104 -12.55 -13.13 -11.24
N VAL A 105 -13.41 -12.99 -12.26
CA VAL A 105 -13.97 -14.10 -13.03
C VAL A 105 -13.57 -13.98 -14.50
N PRO A 106 -13.26 -15.07 -15.22
CA PRO A 106 -12.81 -15.02 -16.61
C PRO A 106 -13.84 -14.42 -17.58
N SER A 107 -15.13 -14.64 -17.31
CA SER A 107 -16.22 -14.03 -18.09
C SER A 107 -17.48 -13.85 -17.24
N GLU A 108 -18.35 -12.97 -17.70
CA GLU A 108 -19.57 -12.60 -16.98
C GLU A 108 -20.75 -13.40 -17.54
N SER A 109 -20.97 -14.61 -17.02
CA SER A 109 -22.05 -15.50 -17.49
C SER A 109 -22.82 -16.16 -16.35
N ARG A 110 -23.97 -16.77 -16.69
CA ARG A 110 -24.78 -17.58 -15.78
C ARG A 110 -24.00 -18.75 -15.17
N LYS A 111 -22.95 -19.23 -15.84
CA LYS A 111 -22.12 -20.37 -15.44
C LYS A 111 -20.94 -19.99 -14.53
N PHE A 112 -20.56 -18.71 -14.45
CA PHE A 112 -19.38 -18.27 -13.69
C PHE A 112 -19.78 -17.52 -12.42
N GLU A 113 -19.37 -18.05 -11.25
CA GLU A 113 -19.56 -17.46 -9.91
C GLU A 113 -20.96 -16.90 -9.57
N ARG A 114 -22.03 -17.51 -10.10
CA ARG A 114 -23.43 -17.11 -9.84
C ARG A 114 -24.27 -18.13 -9.05
N ALA A 115 -23.67 -19.24 -8.62
CA ALA A 115 -24.37 -20.33 -7.94
C ALA A 115 -24.41 -20.15 -6.41
N ARG A 116 -23.69 -21.00 -5.66
CA ARG A 116 -23.61 -20.97 -4.19
C ARG A 116 -22.94 -19.69 -3.71
N GLY A 117 -23.46 -19.08 -2.64
CA GLY A 117 -22.92 -17.84 -2.05
C GLY A 117 -23.39 -16.54 -2.72
N ARG A 118 -24.05 -16.61 -3.88
CA ARG A 118 -24.69 -15.44 -4.54
C ARG A 118 -26.21 -15.47 -4.51
N ARG A 119 -26.81 -16.63 -4.27
CA ARG A 119 -28.26 -16.88 -4.37
C ARG A 119 -28.73 -17.69 -3.17
N THR A 120 -29.88 -17.34 -2.62
CA THR A 120 -30.50 -18.04 -1.49
C THR A 120 -30.84 -19.49 -1.82
N SER A 121 -31.20 -19.78 -3.07
CA SER A 121 -31.57 -21.13 -3.54
C SER A 121 -30.41 -22.13 -3.61
N ARG A 122 -29.17 -21.71 -3.41
CA ARG A 122 -27.97 -22.58 -3.45
C ARG A 122 -27.21 -22.48 -2.13
N GLY A 123 -27.78 -23.06 -1.07
CA GLY A 123 -27.15 -23.23 0.24
C GLY A 123 -27.16 -21.97 1.12
N TYR A 124 -26.60 -20.86 0.63
CA TYR A 124 -26.59 -19.58 1.35
C TYR A 124 -26.33 -18.40 0.38
N LYS A 125 -26.71 -17.19 0.82
CA LYS A 125 -26.41 -15.93 0.13
C LYS A 125 -25.64 -15.02 1.09
N ASN A 126 -24.52 -14.48 0.62
CA ASN A 126 -23.74 -13.46 1.31
C ASN A 126 -24.27 -12.04 1.04
#